data_AF-A0A7W1A6E2-F1
#
_entry.id   AF-A0A7W1A6E2-F1
#
_cell.length_a   1.000
_cell.length_b   1.000
_cell.length_c   1.000
_cell.angle_alpha   90.00
_cell.angle_beta   90.00
_cell.angle_gamma   90.00
#
_symmetry.space_group_name_H-M   'P 1'
#
loop_
_entity.id
_entity.type
_entity.pdbx_description
1 polymer ?
#
loop_
_entity_poly.entity_id
_entity_poly.type
_entity_poly.pdbx_seq_one_letter_code
_entity_poly.pdbx_strand_id
1 'polypeptide(L)'
;MMGQPIRYALICPEFRFKAVLALAGRAPIGGEREIALACLQVARLCAGLLPPYALTTEVMVLRAENTRQWLSALAIPQGMRTVAARILEALAGLDRARVAEGLADLVIAAAVQLDEASRTEMDGLIQELSAPGAAETSFAPPIDVHLQAS
;
A
#
# COMPACT_ATOMS: atom_id res chain seq x y z
N MET A 1 25.90 24.73 -11.69
CA MET A 1 25.02 24.77 -12.87
C MET A 1 23.87 23.81 -12.61
N MET A 2 22.66 24.35 -12.41
CA MET A 2 21.49 23.57 -12.02
C MET A 2 21.02 22.69 -13.18
N GLY A 3 20.91 21.39 -12.91
CA GLY A 3 20.42 20.39 -13.86
C GLY A 3 18.94 20.60 -14.13
N GLN A 4 18.65 21.33 -15.19
CA GLN A 4 17.30 21.44 -15.72
C GLN A 4 16.83 20.03 -16.11
N PRO A 5 15.68 19.54 -15.58
CA PRO A 5 15.17 18.25 -15.99
C PRO A 5 14.94 18.27 -17.50
N ILE A 6 15.46 17.25 -18.20
CA ILE A 6 15.29 17.10 -19.65
C ILE A 6 13.79 17.08 -19.92
N ARG A 7 13.31 17.85 -20.91
CA ARG A 7 11.87 18.08 -21.20
C ARG A 7 11.03 16.81 -21.45
N TYR A 8 11.64 15.64 -21.52
CA TYR A 8 11.01 14.34 -21.74
C TYR A 8 11.44 13.29 -20.70
N ALA A 9 12.11 13.69 -19.62
CA ALA A 9 12.43 12.77 -18.53
C ALA A 9 11.12 12.41 -17.81
N LEU A 10 10.69 11.16 -17.98
CA LEU A 10 9.60 10.61 -17.19
C LEU A 10 10.05 10.48 -15.73
N ILE A 11 9.15 10.80 -14.81
CA ILE A 11 9.34 10.47 -13.39
C ILE A 11 9.50 8.94 -13.31
N CYS A 12 10.59 8.47 -12.70
CA CYS A 12 10.79 7.04 -12.50
C CYS A 12 9.71 6.53 -11.55
N PRO A 13 8.90 5.52 -11.93
CA PRO A 13 7.89 4.98 -11.04
C PRO A 13 8.57 4.28 -9.86
N GLU A 14 8.28 4.74 -8.65
CA GLU A 14 8.81 4.11 -7.44
C GLU A 14 7.95 2.93 -7.02
N PHE A 15 8.57 1.76 -6.87
CA PHE A 15 7.92 0.59 -6.30
C PHE A 15 8.04 0.63 -4.77
N ARG A 16 6.94 0.98 -4.10
CA ARG A 16 6.91 1.30 -2.67
C ARG A 16 7.33 0.16 -1.73
N PHE A 17 6.92 -1.08 -2.03
CA PHE A 17 7.12 -2.25 -1.14
C PHE A 17 8.17 -3.21 -1.69
N LYS A 18 9.33 -2.66 -2.09
CA LYS A 18 10.39 -3.42 -2.78
C LYS A 18 11.04 -4.44 -1.87
N ALA A 19 11.23 -4.14 -0.59
CA ALA A 19 11.83 -5.05 0.38
C ALA A 19 10.88 -6.21 0.68
N VAL A 20 9.59 -5.93 0.93
CA VAL A 20 8.59 -6.98 1.15
C VAL A 20 8.47 -7.90 -0.08
N LEU A 21 8.46 -7.33 -1.29
CA LEU A 21 8.43 -8.13 -2.51
C LEU A 21 9.70 -8.96 -2.69
N ALA A 22 10.88 -8.37 -2.45
CA ALA A 22 12.15 -9.08 -2.54
C ALA A 22 12.23 -10.23 -1.52
N LEU A 23 11.70 -10.03 -0.32
CA LEU A 23 11.55 -11.06 0.72
C LEU A 23 10.67 -12.21 0.22
N ALA A 24 9.47 -11.90 -0.31
CA ALA A 24 8.58 -12.91 -0.86
C ALA A 24 9.22 -13.69 -2.03
N GLY A 25 9.98 -13.01 -2.89
CA GLY A 25 10.64 -13.63 -4.04
C GLY A 25 11.74 -14.62 -3.69
N ARG A 26 12.45 -14.41 -2.57
CA ARG A 26 13.54 -15.29 -2.11
C ARG A 26 13.10 -16.33 -1.07
N ALA A 27 11.94 -16.15 -0.43
CA ALA A 27 11.40 -17.10 0.52
C ALA A 27 11.08 -18.45 -0.14
N PRO A 28 11.25 -19.59 0.54
CA PRO A 28 10.90 -20.90 0.00
C PRO A 28 9.40 -20.98 -0.32
N ILE A 29 9.02 -21.83 -1.28
CA ILE A 29 7.61 -22.08 -1.57
C ILE A 29 6.95 -22.67 -0.32
N GLY A 30 5.81 -22.10 0.11
CA GLY A 30 5.07 -22.49 1.30
C GLY A 30 4.80 -21.31 2.24
N GLY A 31 4.52 -21.63 3.51
CA GLY A 31 3.94 -20.69 4.47
C GLY A 31 4.66 -19.35 4.62
N GLU A 32 5.99 -19.31 4.67
CA GLU A 32 6.74 -18.05 4.83
C GLU A 32 6.56 -17.10 3.64
N ARG A 33 6.64 -17.62 2.42
CA ARG A 33 6.39 -16.84 1.21
C ARG A 33 4.97 -16.33 1.18
N GLU A 34 4.01 -17.17 1.55
CA GLU A 34 2.59 -16.80 1.53
C GLU A 34 2.25 -15.75 2.59
N ILE A 35 2.92 -15.77 3.74
CA ILE A 35 2.84 -14.71 4.75
C ILE A 35 3.36 -13.39 4.16
N ALA A 36 4.54 -13.39 3.55
CA ALA A 36 5.11 -12.19 2.94
C ALA A 36 4.23 -11.62 1.81
N LEU A 37 3.67 -12.50 0.96
CA LEU A 37 2.72 -12.11 -0.09
C LEU A 37 1.42 -11.54 0.46
N ALA A 38 0.89 -12.12 1.54
CA ALA A 38 -0.30 -11.60 2.22
C ALA A 38 -0.03 -10.20 2.79
N CYS A 39 1.10 -10.00 3.48
CA CYS A 39 1.52 -8.68 3.97
C CYS A 39 1.65 -7.68 2.81
N LEU A 40 2.31 -8.06 1.71
CA LEU A 40 2.46 -7.22 0.52
C LEU A 40 1.11 -6.79 -0.05
N GLN A 41 0.20 -7.73 -0.26
CA GLN A 41 -1.10 -7.45 -0.86
C GLN A 41 -1.96 -6.54 0.03
N VAL A 42 -2.00 -6.81 1.33
CA VAL A 42 -2.73 -5.99 2.30
C VAL A 42 -2.14 -4.58 2.37
N ALA A 43 -0.80 -4.46 2.49
CA ALA A 43 -0.12 -3.15 2.52
C ALA A 43 -0.38 -2.33 1.25
N ARG A 44 -0.36 -2.97 0.08
CA ARG A 44 -0.67 -2.31 -1.21
C ARG A 44 -2.09 -1.79 -1.26
N LEU A 45 -3.04 -2.53 -0.69
CA LEU A 45 -4.43 -2.09 -0.65
C LEU A 45 -4.61 -0.93 0.35
N CYS A 46 -3.96 -1.00 1.52
CA CYS A 46 -3.94 0.09 2.49
C CYS A 46 -3.33 1.38 1.94
N ALA A 47 -2.26 1.27 1.13
CA ALA A 47 -1.67 2.41 0.43
C ALA A 47 -2.65 3.07 -0.56
N GLY A 48 -3.69 2.36 -0.99
CA GLY A 48 -4.80 2.91 -1.77
C GLY A 48 -5.67 3.91 -1.02
N LEU A 49 -5.44 4.17 0.27
CA LEU A 49 -6.06 5.27 1.01
C LEU A 49 -5.28 6.60 0.89
N LEU A 50 -4.08 6.57 0.31
CA LEU A 50 -3.16 7.70 0.31
C LEU A 50 -2.96 8.25 -1.11
N PRO A 51 -2.83 9.58 -1.28
CA PRO A 51 -2.35 10.17 -2.52
C PRO A 51 -0.94 9.65 -2.88
N PRO A 52 -0.55 9.63 -4.17
CA PRO A 52 -1.28 10.14 -5.33
C PRO A 52 -2.24 9.10 -5.97
N TYR A 53 -2.24 7.85 -5.50
CA TYR A 53 -2.98 6.74 -6.10
C TYR A 53 -4.17 6.30 -5.24
N ALA A 54 -4.84 7.26 -4.59
CA ALA A 54 -5.99 6.99 -3.75
C ALA A 54 -7.12 6.34 -4.58
N LEU A 55 -7.68 5.25 -4.07
CA LEU A 55 -8.75 4.50 -4.71
C LEU A 55 -10.10 5.11 -4.34
N THR A 56 -11.06 5.02 -5.27
CA THR A 56 -12.46 5.30 -4.95
C THR A 56 -13.02 4.24 -3.99
N THR A 57 -14.05 4.60 -3.23
CA THR A 57 -14.71 3.68 -2.30
C THR A 57 -15.17 2.39 -2.97
N GLU A 58 -15.78 2.49 -4.16
CA GLU A 58 -16.25 1.33 -4.93
C GLU A 58 -15.11 0.38 -5.28
N VAL A 59 -13.99 0.92 -5.79
CA VAL A 59 -12.81 0.12 -6.13
C VAL A 59 -12.17 -0.48 -4.88
N MET A 60 -12.16 0.24 -3.76
CA MET A 60 -11.64 -0.24 -2.49
C MET A 60 -12.44 -1.45 -1.99
N VAL A 61 -13.77 -1.35 -1.96
CA VAL A 61 -14.67 -2.43 -1.53
C VAL A 61 -14.48 -3.68 -2.40
N LEU A 62 -14.47 -3.51 -3.73
CA LEU A 62 -14.27 -4.61 -4.66
C LEU A 62 -12.90 -5.29 -4.45
N ARG A 63 -11.83 -4.51 -4.31
CA ARG A 63 -10.47 -5.05 -4.08
C ARG A 63 -10.33 -5.69 -2.71
N ALA A 64 -10.99 -5.17 -1.68
CA ALA A 64 -10.98 -5.75 -0.36
C ALA A 64 -11.64 -7.13 -0.36
N GLU A 65 -12.78 -7.27 -1.05
CA GLU A 65 -13.47 -8.55 -1.17
C GLU A 65 -12.65 -9.58 -1.98
N ASN A 66 -12.10 -9.17 -3.12
CA ASN A 66 -11.21 -10.04 -3.90
C ASN A 66 -9.97 -10.46 -3.09
N THR A 67 -9.42 -9.55 -2.28
CA THR A 67 -8.28 -9.85 -1.40
C THR A 67 -8.68 -10.83 -0.30
N ARG A 68 -9.87 -10.68 0.29
CA ARG A 68 -10.40 -11.62 1.29
C ARG A 68 -10.50 -13.05 0.74
N GLN A 69 -11.06 -13.18 -0.46
CA GLN A 69 -11.19 -14.47 -1.15
C GLN A 69 -9.82 -15.06 -1.47
N TRP A 70 -8.89 -14.26 -2.00
CA TRP A 70 -7.53 -14.71 -2.28
C TRP A 70 -6.78 -15.16 -1.01
N LEU A 71 -6.88 -14.43 0.10
CA LEU A 71 -6.27 -14.80 1.38
C LEU A 71 -6.81 -16.14 1.94
N SER A 72 -8.05 -16.51 1.62
CA SER A 72 -8.63 -17.80 2.03
C SER A 72 -7.96 -18.98 1.33
N ALA A 73 -7.36 -18.77 0.16
CA ALA A 73 -6.65 -19.78 -0.60
C ALA A 73 -5.17 -19.94 -0.18
N LEU A 74 -4.64 -19.06 0.68
CA LEU A 74 -3.26 -19.13 1.16
C LEU A 74 -3.18 -19.95 2.46
N ALA A 75 -2.12 -20.74 2.59
CA ALA A 75 -1.62 -21.41 3.79
C ALA A 75 -0.94 -20.43 4.78
N ILE A 76 -1.69 -19.41 5.21
CA ILE A 76 -1.28 -18.48 6.27
C ILE A 76 -1.86 -18.89 7.64
N PRO A 77 -1.28 -18.44 8.77
CA PRO A 77 -1.83 -18.71 10.10
C PRO A 77 -3.21 -18.06 10.31
N GLN A 78 -4.08 -18.71 11.10
CA GLN A 78 -5.44 -18.21 11.34
C GLN A 78 -5.47 -16.83 12.01
N GLY A 79 -4.58 -16.59 12.98
CA GLY A 79 -4.49 -15.27 13.64
C GLY A 79 -4.21 -14.15 12.63
N MET A 80 -3.40 -14.41 11.62
CA MET A 80 -3.09 -13.44 10.56
C MET A 80 -4.28 -13.19 9.64
N ARG A 81 -5.09 -14.23 9.34
CA ARG A 81 -6.36 -14.07 8.61
C ARG A 81 -7.33 -13.17 9.35
N THR A 82 -7.44 -13.34 10.66
CA THR A 82 -8.33 -12.51 11.51
C THR A 82 -7.89 -11.04 11.50
N VAL A 83 -6.58 -10.77 11.63
CA VAL A 83 -6.05 -9.40 11.55
C VAL A 83 -6.31 -8.81 10.16
N ALA A 84 -6.01 -9.54 9.08
CA ALA A 84 -6.26 -9.08 7.72
C ALA A 84 -7.75 -8.78 7.47
N ALA A 85 -8.67 -9.61 7.95
CA ALA A 85 -10.11 -9.38 7.80
C ALA A 85 -10.55 -8.05 8.44
N ARG A 86 -10.04 -7.72 9.64
CA ARG A 86 -10.31 -6.45 10.32
C ARG A 86 -9.82 -5.25 9.52
N ILE A 87 -8.63 -5.35 8.92
CA ILE A 87 -8.08 -4.30 8.03
C ILE A 87 -8.98 -4.11 6.81
N LEU A 88 -9.39 -5.19 6.15
CA LEU A 88 -10.25 -5.15 4.97
C LEU A 88 -11.63 -4.55 5.27
N GLU A 89 -12.18 -4.79 6.45
CA GLU A 89 -13.40 -4.13 6.92
C GLU A 89 -13.20 -2.63 7.16
N ALA A 90 -12.10 -2.24 7.79
CA ALA A 90 -11.77 -0.82 7.98
C ALA A 90 -11.53 -0.08 6.65
N LEU A 91 -10.96 -0.77 5.65
CA LEU A 91 -10.78 -0.24 4.29
C LEU A 91 -12.11 0.04 3.58
N ALA A 92 -13.12 -0.80 3.77
CA ALA A 92 -14.47 -0.56 3.22
C ALA A 92 -15.11 0.73 3.78
N GLY A 93 -14.78 1.08 5.03
CA GLY A 93 -15.19 2.32 5.68
C GLY A 93 -14.26 3.52 5.46
N LEU A 94 -13.16 3.35 4.72
CA LEU A 94 -12.10 4.35 4.54
C LEU A 94 -11.52 4.90 5.87
N ASP A 95 -11.55 4.10 6.94
CA ASP A 95 -11.09 4.50 8.27
C ASP A 95 -9.57 4.33 8.39
N ARG A 96 -8.84 5.40 8.07
CA ARG A 96 -7.37 5.41 8.08
C ARG A 96 -6.77 5.04 9.42
N ALA A 97 -7.37 5.48 10.53
CA ALA A 97 -6.84 5.23 11.87
C ALA A 97 -6.94 3.74 12.20
N ARG A 98 -8.11 3.13 11.99
CA ARG A 98 -8.29 1.69 12.19
C ARG A 98 -7.44 0.83 11.25
N VAL A 99 -7.23 1.29 10.02
CA VAL A 99 -6.32 0.62 9.08
C VAL A 99 -4.87 0.67 9.58
N ALA A 100 -4.41 1.81 10.10
CA ALA A 100 -3.06 1.93 10.66
C ALA A 100 -2.86 1.00 11.87
N GLU A 101 -3.83 0.96 12.80
CA GLU A 101 -3.83 0.05 13.95
C GLU A 101 -3.79 -1.42 13.51
N GLY A 102 -4.67 -1.81 12.60
CA GLY A 102 -4.70 -3.19 12.09
C GLY A 102 -3.41 -3.56 11.35
N LEU A 103 -2.81 -2.61 10.63
CA LEU A 103 -1.53 -2.84 9.95
C LEU A 103 -0.38 -3.03 10.95
N ALA A 104 -0.38 -2.31 12.07
CA ALA A 104 0.58 -2.55 13.16
C ALA A 104 0.40 -3.95 13.77
N ASP A 105 -0.85 -4.37 14.03
CA ASP A 105 -1.16 -5.74 14.47
C ASP A 105 -0.63 -6.79 13.46
N LEU A 106 -0.73 -6.50 12.15
CA LEU A 106 -0.26 -7.41 11.10
C LEU A 106 1.27 -7.52 11.10
N VAL A 107 1.99 -6.40 11.27
CA VAL A 107 3.46 -6.39 11.38
C VAL A 107 3.92 -7.21 12.58
N ILE A 108 3.23 -7.09 13.72
CA ILE A 108 3.49 -7.89 14.92
C ILE A 108 3.24 -9.38 14.63
N ALA A 109 2.12 -9.71 14.00
CA ALA A 109 1.76 -11.09 13.68
C ALA A 109 2.74 -11.75 12.69
N ALA A 110 3.38 -10.97 11.81
CA ALA A 110 4.34 -11.42 10.82
C ALA A 110 5.81 -11.16 11.21
N ALA A 111 6.09 -10.79 12.46
CA ALA A 111 7.40 -10.29 12.89
C ALA A 111 8.55 -11.28 12.65
N VAL A 112 8.28 -12.58 12.72
CA VAL A 112 9.27 -13.65 12.46
C VAL A 112 9.64 -13.74 10.98
N GLN A 113 8.69 -13.44 10.09
CA GLN A 113 8.86 -13.58 8.64
C GLN A 113 9.38 -12.29 7.99
N LEU A 114 9.00 -11.12 8.51
CA LEU A 114 9.43 -9.83 7.98
C LEU A 114 10.86 -9.54 8.42
N ASP A 115 11.74 -9.20 7.48
CA ASP A 115 13.06 -8.67 7.78
C ASP A 115 13.01 -7.17 8.16
N GLU A 116 14.14 -6.61 8.57
CA GLU A 116 14.21 -5.21 9.00
C GLU A 116 13.77 -4.24 7.91
N ALA A 117 14.23 -4.42 6.68
CA ALA A 117 13.88 -3.56 5.55
C ALA A 117 12.37 -3.62 5.23
N SER A 118 11.77 -4.81 5.27
CA SER A 118 10.33 -4.99 5.08
C SER A 118 9.53 -4.33 6.19
N ARG A 119 9.97 -4.45 7.46
CA ARG A 119 9.32 -3.77 8.59
C ARG A 119 9.39 -2.26 8.44
N THR A 120 10.53 -1.70 8.04
CA THR A 120 10.67 -0.26 7.79
C THR A 120 9.68 0.24 6.73
N GLU A 121 9.47 -0.50 5.64
CA GLU A 121 8.47 -0.14 4.62
C GLU A 121 7.04 -0.14 5.18
N MET A 122 6.70 -1.12 6.02
CA MET A 122 5.39 -1.23 6.66
C MET A 122 5.17 -0.12 7.70
N ASP A 123 6.18 0.15 8.53
CA ASP A 123 6.17 1.22 9.54
C ASP A 123 6.02 2.59 8.88
N GLY A 124 6.67 2.82 7.74
CA GLY A 124 6.48 4.04 6.95
C GLY A 124 5.04 4.22 6.48
N LEU A 125 4.39 3.14 6.02
CA LEU A 125 2.97 3.19 5.66
C LEU A 125 2.07 3.46 6.88
N ILE A 126 2.33 2.83 8.03
CA ILE A 126 1.58 3.06 9.27
C ILE A 126 1.68 4.53 9.69
N GLN A 127 2.87 5.11 9.62
CA GLN A 127 3.11 6.52 9.95
C GLN A 127 2.33 7.45 9.02
N GLU A 128 2.36 7.21 7.71
CA GLU A 128 1.62 8.03 6.74
C GLU A 128 0.10 7.92 6.92
N LEU A 129 -0.42 6.71 7.17
CA LEU A 129 -1.84 6.51 7.44
C LEU A 129 -2.30 7.24 8.70
N SER A 130 -1.45 7.23 9.74
CA SER A 130 -1.68 7.91 11.03
C SER A 130 -1.47 9.41 10.96
N ALA A 131 -0.74 9.91 9.95
CA ALA A 131 -0.48 11.33 9.80
C ALA A 131 -1.80 12.08 9.53
N PRO A 132 -2.05 13.20 10.23
CA PRO A 132 -3.22 14.03 9.96
C PRO A 132 -3.18 14.47 8.48
N GLY A 133 -4.30 14.28 7.78
CA GLY A 133 -4.38 14.35 6.33
C GLY A 133 -3.70 15.61 5.76
N ALA A 134 -2.58 15.43 5.06
CA ALA A 134 -2.07 16.44 4.16
C ALA A 134 -3.13 16.61 3.07
N ALA A 135 -3.76 17.79 3.08
CA ALA A 135 -4.76 18.21 2.12
C ALA A 135 -4.30 17.94 0.69
N GLU A 136 -5.27 17.60 -0.16
CA GLU A 136 -5.19 17.53 -1.60
C GLU A 136 -4.17 18.53 -2.17
N THR A 137 -2.97 18.07 -2.48
CA THR A 137 -2.18 18.74 -3.50
C THR A 137 -2.86 18.42 -4.82
N SER A 138 -3.88 19.23 -5.12
CA SER A 138 -4.46 19.40 -6.44
C SER A 138 -3.30 19.51 -7.43
N PHE A 139 -3.09 18.44 -8.21
CA PHE A 139 -2.29 18.53 -9.41
C PHE A 139 -3.13 19.32 -10.42
N ALA A 140 -3.12 20.65 -10.30
CA ALA A 140 -3.57 21.53 -11.36
C ALA A 140 -2.44 21.56 -12.42
N PRO A 141 -2.66 21.02 -13.63
CA PRO A 141 -1.69 21.23 -14.70
C PRO A 141 -1.70 22.72 -15.09
N PRO A 142 -0.55 23.41 -15.21
CA PRO A 142 -0.51 24.72 -15.82
C PRO A 142 -0.61 24.52 -17.33
N ILE A 143 -1.84 24.48 -17.85
CA ILE A 143 -2.07 24.68 -19.28
C ILE A 143 -2.79 26.01 -19.45
N ASP A 144 -2.07 27.08 -19.13
CA ASP A 144 -2.25 28.34 -19.86
C ASP A 144 -1.53 28.17 -21.21
N VAL A 145 -2.26 27.68 -22.20
CA VAL A 145 -1.91 27.97 -23.60
C VAL A 145 -3.02 28.83 -24.15
N HIS A 146 -2.88 30.13 -23.91
CA HIS A 146 -3.40 31.14 -24.81
C HIS A 146 -2.88 30.87 -26.22
N LEU A 147 -3.72 30.26 -27.05
CA LEU A 147 -3.68 30.44 -28.50
C LEU A 147 -4.99 31.14 -28.88
N GLN A 148 -5.03 32.44 -28.59
CA GLN A 148 -5.86 33.37 -29.33
C GLN A 148 -5.32 33.47 -30.76
N ALA A 149 -6.26 33.37 -31.70
CA ALA A 149 -6.28 33.90 -33.05
C ALA A 149 -5.00 34.51 -33.65
N SER A 150 -4.62 34.00 -34.82
CA SER A 150 -4.30 34.78 -36.02
C SER A 150 -4.56 33.94 -37.26
#